data_AF-A0AAE1WTE3-F1
#
_entry.id   AF-A0AAE1WTE3-F1
#
_cell.length_a   1.000
_cell.length_b   1.000
_cell.length_c   1.000
_cell.angle_alpha   90.00
_cell.angle_beta   90.00
_cell.angle_gamma   90.00
#
_symmetry.space_group_name_H-M   'P 1'
#
loop_
_entity.id
_entity.type
_entity.pdbx_description
1 polymer ?
#
loop_
_entity_poly.entity_id
_entity_poly.type
_entity_poly.pdbx_seq_one_letter_code
_entity_poly.pdbx_strand_id
1 'polypeptide(L)'
;MREVGGPTRNEELWMDSLARANYLPYGIDFPDGPTGRFSNGKNTADVIAELLGFDDYIPPYASAQGEQILRGVNYASAAAGIRSETGQQLGARIDFTGQVNNYKNTVEQVVNILGDEDSAANT
;
A
#
# COMPACT_ATOMS: atom_id res chain seq x y z
N MET A 1 13.09 16.75 13.28
CA MET A 1 13.78 15.50 12.87
C MET A 1 13.67 15.40 11.37
N ARG A 2 14.78 15.23 10.64
CA ARG A 2 14.77 15.13 9.17
C ARG A 2 14.33 13.72 8.79
N GLU A 3 13.24 13.61 8.05
CA GLU A 3 12.78 12.35 7.49
C GLU A 3 13.58 12.00 6.23
N VAL A 4 14.16 10.81 6.22
CA VAL A 4 14.76 10.18 5.03
C VAL A 4 13.68 9.35 4.35
N GLY A 5 13.44 9.61 3.06
CA GLY A 5 12.45 8.92 2.23
C GLY A 5 12.98 7.56 1.77
N GLY A 6 12.28 6.49 2.14
CA GLY A 6 12.54 5.12 1.68
C GLY A 6 11.30 4.53 0.98
N PRO A 7 11.48 3.54 0.10
CA PRO A 7 10.46 3.06 -0.85
C PRO A 7 9.30 2.26 -0.23
N THR A 8 9.31 1.96 1.06
CA THR A 8 8.38 0.99 1.69
C THR A 8 7.27 1.62 2.52
N ARG A 9 7.00 2.91 2.33
CA ARG A 9 6.14 3.73 3.21
C ARG A 9 4.65 3.48 2.94
N ASN A 10 3.91 2.88 3.88
CA ASN A 10 2.45 2.71 3.80
C ASN A 10 1.69 4.05 3.73
N GLU A 11 0.43 4.01 3.28
CA GLU A 11 -0.42 5.19 3.01
C GLU A 11 -0.70 6.08 4.24
N GLU A 12 -0.43 5.56 5.44
CA GLU A 12 -0.77 6.18 6.72
C GLU A 12 0.21 7.25 7.19
N LEU A 13 1.38 7.41 6.57
CA LEU A 13 2.38 8.38 7.02
C LEU A 13 1.91 9.83 6.94
N TRP A 14 0.92 10.11 6.09
CA TRP A 14 0.35 11.45 5.90
C TRP A 14 -1.09 11.56 6.39
N MET A 15 -1.64 10.50 6.99
CA MET A 15 -2.97 10.51 7.56
C MET A 15 -2.92 10.84 9.06
N ASP A 16 -3.87 11.68 9.51
CA ASP A 16 -4.08 11.90 10.94
C ASP A 16 -4.79 10.69 11.56
N SER A 17 -4.01 9.63 11.79
CA SER A 17 -4.44 8.32 12.25
C SER A 17 -3.60 7.87 13.44
N LEU A 18 -4.26 7.26 14.42
CA LEU A 18 -3.66 6.53 15.53
C LEU A 18 -3.23 5.11 15.12
N ALA A 19 -3.80 4.58 14.04
CA ALA A 19 -3.44 3.28 13.49
C ALA A 19 -2.17 3.41 12.65
N ARG A 20 -1.01 3.49 13.30
CA ARG A 20 0.31 3.54 12.65
C ARG A 20 1.24 2.47 13.22
N ALA A 21 2.19 2.01 12.41
CA ALA A 21 3.24 1.07 12.80
C ALA A 21 4.63 1.53 12.29
N ASN A 22 4.85 2.84 12.23
CA ASN A 22 6.12 3.47 11.83
C ASN A 22 7.02 3.78 13.05
N TYR A 23 6.97 2.94 14.08
CA TYR A 23 7.75 3.06 15.32
C TYR A 23 8.10 1.68 15.87
N LEU A 24 9.14 1.60 16.71
CA LEU A 24 9.56 0.33 17.34
C LEU A 24 8.48 -0.21 18.31
N PRO A 25 8.27 -1.54 18.39
CA PRO A 25 9.12 -2.60 17.84
C PRO A 25 8.80 -3.01 16.39
N TYR A 26 7.87 -2.35 15.71
CA TYR A 26 7.51 -2.70 14.33
C TYR A 26 8.68 -2.43 13.37
N GLY A 27 8.87 -3.33 12.41
CA GLY A 27 9.95 -3.28 11.44
C GLY A 27 11.36 -3.52 12.00
N ILE A 28 11.51 -4.10 13.20
CA ILE A 28 12.82 -4.41 13.79
C ILE A 28 13.67 -5.40 12.96
N ASP A 29 13.04 -6.24 12.14
CA ASP A 29 13.72 -7.18 11.24
C ASP A 29 14.08 -6.54 9.89
N PHE A 30 13.64 -5.30 9.61
CA PHE A 30 14.06 -4.54 8.44
C PHE A 30 15.34 -3.76 8.73
N PRO A 31 16.32 -3.77 7.79
CA PRO A 31 17.58 -3.06 7.98
C PRO A 31 17.40 -1.54 8.13
N ASP A 32 16.37 -0.98 7.47
CA ASP A 32 16.05 0.45 7.49
C ASP A 32 15.06 0.84 8.62
N GLY A 33 14.65 -0.12 9.46
CA GLY A 33 13.76 0.11 10.60
C GLY A 33 12.26 0.10 10.26
N PRO A 34 11.42 0.78 11.07
CA PRO A 34 9.97 0.71 10.94
C PRO A 34 9.43 1.16 9.57
N THR A 35 8.68 0.27 8.91
CA THR A 35 8.13 0.54 7.56
C THR A 35 6.63 0.87 7.55
N GLY A 36 5.95 0.87 8.70
CA GLY A 36 4.49 0.97 8.76
C GLY A 36 3.75 -0.38 8.68
N ARG A 37 4.47 -1.49 8.62
CA ARG A 37 3.87 -2.84 8.71
C ARG A 37 3.63 -3.20 10.18
N PHE A 38 2.45 -3.74 10.48
CA PHE A 38 2.09 -4.21 11.83
C PHE A 38 2.75 -5.57 12.16
N SER A 39 4.06 -5.65 11.95
CA SER A 39 4.91 -6.83 12.13
C SER A 39 6.36 -6.40 12.38
N ASN A 40 7.20 -7.34 12.85
CA ASN A 40 8.64 -7.09 12.97
C ASN A 40 9.32 -6.98 11.59
N GLY A 41 8.79 -7.66 10.58
CA GLY A 41 9.31 -7.64 9.21
C GLY A 41 8.18 -7.69 8.19
N LYS A 42 8.29 -8.60 7.22
CA LYS A 42 7.29 -8.84 6.15
C LYS A 42 5.90 -9.15 6.71
N ASN A 43 4.86 -8.62 6.07
CA ASN A 43 3.46 -9.01 6.27
C ASN A 43 3.06 -10.11 5.28
N THR A 44 1.82 -10.61 5.37
CA THR A 44 1.32 -11.67 4.48
C THR A 44 1.38 -11.30 2.99
N ALA A 45 1.06 -10.05 2.63
CA ALA A 45 1.09 -9.62 1.23
C ALA A 45 2.52 -9.58 0.67
N ASP A 46 3.50 -9.19 1.49
CA ASP A 46 4.91 -9.22 1.09
C ASP A 46 5.41 -10.64 0.84
N VAL A 47 5.03 -11.58 1.71
CA VAL A 47 5.41 -13.00 1.56
C VAL A 47 4.79 -13.58 0.30
N ILE A 48 3.52 -13.24 0.01
CA ILE A 48 2.86 -13.66 -1.24
C ILE A 48 3.60 -13.08 -2.46
N ALA A 49 3.96 -11.80 -2.44
CA ALA A 49 4.69 -11.17 -3.55
C ALA A 49 6.04 -11.86 -3.82
N GLU A 50 6.80 -12.17 -2.77
CA GLU A 50 8.06 -12.91 -2.88
C GLU A 50 7.85 -14.32 -3.46
N LEU A 51 6.82 -15.04 -3.00
CA LEU A 51 6.49 -16.37 -3.53
C LEU A 51 6.06 -16.33 -5.01
N LEU A 52 5.49 -15.21 -5.46
CA LEU A 52 5.13 -14.98 -6.86
C LEU A 52 6.31 -14.50 -7.72
N GLY A 53 7.50 -14.32 -7.12
CA GLY A 53 8.72 -13.93 -7.83
C GLY A 53 8.89 -12.43 -8.05
N PHE A 54 8.22 -11.58 -7.25
CA PHE A 54 8.50 -10.15 -7.26
C PHE A 54 9.85 -9.85 -6.58
N ASP A 55 10.69 -9.08 -7.25
CA ASP A 55 12.00 -8.66 -6.74
C ASP A 55 11.90 -7.57 -5.65
N ASP A 56 10.82 -6.80 -5.66
CA ASP A 56 10.58 -5.65 -4.79
C ASP A 56 9.22 -5.75 -4.06
N TYR A 57 9.07 -4.98 -2.99
CA TYR A 57 7.77 -4.82 -2.32
C TYR A 57 6.77 -4.09 -3.23
N ILE A 58 5.52 -4.57 -3.23
CA ILE A 58 4.42 -3.90 -3.93
C ILE A 58 4.20 -2.51 -3.32
N PRO A 59 4.27 -1.43 -4.12
CA PRO A 59 4.13 -0.07 -3.60
C PRO A 59 2.70 0.18 -3.11
N PRO A 60 2.52 0.94 -2.02
CA PRO A 60 1.20 1.40 -1.62
C PRO A 60 0.65 2.43 -2.62
N TYR A 61 -0.68 2.47 -2.78
CA TYR A 61 -1.34 3.32 -3.77
C TYR A 61 -0.99 4.81 -3.60
N ALA A 62 -0.82 5.28 -2.36
CA ALA A 62 -0.38 6.65 -2.10
C ALA A 62 0.99 7.04 -2.71
N SER A 63 1.84 6.06 -3.04
CA SER A 63 3.17 6.29 -3.62
C SER A 63 3.35 5.72 -5.03
N ALA A 64 2.43 4.88 -5.51
CA ALA A 64 2.54 4.25 -6.81
C ALA A 64 2.28 5.27 -7.93
N GLN A 65 3.20 5.37 -8.90
CA GLN A 65 3.10 6.33 -10.01
C GLN A 65 3.57 5.72 -11.34
N GLY A 66 2.99 6.20 -12.44
CA GLY A 66 3.42 5.84 -13.80
C GLY A 66 3.47 4.33 -14.03
N GLU A 67 4.52 3.86 -14.69
CA GLU A 67 4.70 2.43 -15.02
C GLU A 67 4.87 1.52 -13.79
N GLN A 68 5.16 2.07 -12.59
CA GLN A 68 5.24 1.24 -11.37
C GLN A 68 3.90 0.54 -11.07
N ILE A 69 2.80 1.17 -11.48
CA ILE A 69 1.45 0.66 -11.32
C ILE A 69 1.25 -0.66 -12.09
N LEU A 70 1.94 -0.84 -13.22
CA LEU A 70 1.90 -2.07 -14.01
C LEU A 70 2.49 -3.28 -13.26
N ARG A 71 3.29 -3.04 -12.22
CA ARG A 71 3.88 -4.10 -11.38
C ARG A 71 3.01 -4.43 -10.16
N GLY A 72 1.82 -3.85 -10.06
CA GLY A 72 0.91 -4.05 -8.94
C GLY A 72 0.96 -2.91 -7.92
N VAL A 73 -0.14 -2.77 -7.17
CA VAL A 73 -0.35 -1.71 -6.20
C VAL A 73 -1.06 -2.29 -4.96
N ASN A 74 -0.62 -1.87 -3.78
CA ASN A 74 -1.22 -2.25 -2.51
C ASN A 74 -2.18 -1.15 -2.04
N TYR A 75 -3.46 -1.49 -1.89
CA TYR A 75 -4.53 -0.56 -1.47
C TYR A 75 -4.85 -0.63 0.02
N ALA A 76 -4.11 -1.44 0.80
CA ALA A 76 -4.43 -1.63 2.20
C ALA A 76 -4.19 -0.36 3.02
N SER A 77 -5.18 -0.02 3.84
CA SER A 77 -5.10 1.02 4.87
C SER A 77 -5.34 0.37 6.24
N ALA A 78 -4.52 0.70 7.24
CA ALA A 78 -4.71 0.22 8.60
C ALA A 78 -6.04 0.68 9.17
N ALA A 79 -6.52 -0.11 10.14
CA ALA A 79 -7.82 0.04 10.80
C ALA A 79 -9.04 -0.06 9.88
N ALA A 80 -8.86 -0.13 8.55
CA ALA A 80 -9.96 -0.34 7.64
C ALA A 80 -10.55 -1.74 7.78
N GLY A 81 -11.85 -1.83 7.52
CA GLY A 81 -12.57 -3.09 7.37
C GLY A 81 -13.62 -2.96 6.28
N ILE A 82 -14.38 -4.03 6.07
CA ILE A 82 -15.43 -4.10 5.02
C ILE A 82 -16.45 -2.97 5.19
N ARG A 83 -16.82 -2.68 6.45
CA ARG A 83 -17.73 -1.59 6.80
C ARG A 83 -16.97 -0.28 6.96
N SER A 84 -17.54 0.82 6.48
CA SER A 84 -16.93 2.16 6.57
C SER A 84 -16.73 2.64 8.00
N GLU A 85 -17.53 2.16 8.95
CA GLU A 85 -17.39 2.52 10.37
C GLU A 85 -16.23 1.79 11.07
N THR A 86 -15.66 0.75 10.44
CA THR A 86 -14.57 -0.01 11.04
C THR A 86 -13.36 0.89 11.24
N GLY A 87 -12.84 0.90 12.47
CA GLY A 87 -11.62 1.63 12.81
C GLY A 87 -11.74 3.16 12.78
N GLN A 88 -12.94 3.72 12.57
CA GLN A 88 -13.14 5.17 12.52
C GLN A 88 -12.70 5.90 13.80
N GLN A 89 -12.75 5.23 14.95
CA GLN A 89 -12.30 5.76 16.23
C GLN A 89 -10.78 5.96 16.30
N LEU A 90 -10.03 5.39 15.35
CA LEU A 90 -8.58 5.52 15.26
C LEU A 90 -8.16 6.68 14.33
N GLY A 91 -9.11 7.46 13.80
CA GLY A 91 -8.83 8.62 12.95
C GLY A 91 -8.96 8.32 11.46
N ALA A 92 -8.14 9.01 10.65
CA ALA A 92 -8.18 8.88 9.19
C ALA A 92 -7.78 7.47 8.73
N ARG A 93 -8.52 6.95 7.74
CA ARG A 93 -8.34 5.64 7.11
C ARG A 93 -9.06 5.62 5.77
N ILE A 94 -8.55 4.86 4.81
CA ILE A 94 -9.26 4.53 3.57
C ILE A 94 -10.09 3.28 3.83
N ASP A 95 -11.41 3.45 3.96
CA ASP A 95 -12.31 2.32 4.13
C ASP A 95 -12.34 1.41 2.88
N PHE A 96 -12.93 0.23 2.99
CA PHE A 96 -12.91 -0.74 1.89
C PHE A 96 -13.50 -0.19 0.58
N THR A 97 -14.55 0.64 0.66
CA THR A 97 -15.10 1.33 -0.51
C THR A 97 -14.07 2.26 -1.15
N GLY A 98 -13.35 3.04 -0.35
CA GLY A 98 -12.24 3.87 -0.82
C GLY A 98 -11.12 3.05 -1.46
N GLN A 99 -10.76 1.90 -0.89
CA GLN A 99 -9.73 1.01 -1.45
C GLN A 99 -10.15 0.46 -2.82
N VAL A 100 -11.43 0.07 -2.97
CA VAL A 100 -11.99 -0.34 -4.27
C VAL A 100 -11.99 0.81 -5.28
N ASN A 101 -12.25 2.05 -4.85
CA ASN A 101 -12.17 3.21 -5.74
C ASN A 101 -10.72 3.51 -6.17
N ASN A 102 -9.75 3.39 -5.27
CA ASN A 102 -8.33 3.49 -5.62
C ASN A 102 -7.91 2.42 -6.65
N TYR A 103 -8.43 1.20 -6.50
CA TYR A 103 -8.25 0.14 -7.49
C TYR A 103 -8.84 0.50 -8.85
N LYS A 104 -10.07 1.03 -8.90
CA LYS A 104 -10.69 1.47 -10.17
C LYS A 104 -9.87 2.56 -10.86
N ASN A 105 -9.42 3.57 -10.09
CA ASN A 105 -8.56 4.62 -10.62
C ASN A 105 -7.24 4.05 -11.19
N THR A 106 -6.71 3.00 -10.55
CA THR A 106 -5.53 2.30 -11.04
C THR A 106 -5.79 1.60 -12.36
N VAL A 107 -6.93 0.89 -12.49
CA VAL A 107 -7.33 0.24 -13.76
C VAL A 107 -7.42 1.28 -14.88
N GLU A 108 -8.04 2.44 -14.63
CA GLU A 108 -8.10 3.54 -15.62
C GLU A 108 -6.70 4.03 -16.02
N GLN A 109 -5.77 4.14 -15.06
CA GLN A 109 -4.39 4.52 -15.34
C GLN A 109 -3.65 3.46 -16.17
N VAL A 110 -3.86 2.17 -15.88
CA VAL A 110 -3.27 1.07 -16.64
C VAL A 110 -3.76 1.10 -18.09
N VAL A 111 -5.06 1.27 -18.32
CA VAL A 111 -5.64 1.43 -19.67
C VAL A 111 -5.00 2.62 -20.40
N ASN A 112 -4.84 3.75 -19.72
CA ASN A 112 -4.21 4.93 -20.31
C ASN A 112 -2.72 4.72 -20.64
N ILE A 113 -1.98 3.97 -19.81
CA ILE A 113 -0.56 3.67 -20.05
C ILE A 113 -0.41 2.70 -21.24
N LEU A 114 -1.27 1.69 -21.34
CA LEU A 114 -1.17 0.63 -22.35
C LEU A 114 -1.90 0.96 -23.66
N GLY A 115 -2.74 2.00 -23.66
CA GLY A 115 -3.38 2.58 -24.83
C GLY A 115 -4.81 2.10 -25.09
N ASP A 116 -5.18 0.90 -24.65
CA ASP A 116 -6.53 0.35 -24.77
C ASP A 116 -6.83 -0.73 -23.71
N GLU A 117 -8.11 -1.10 -23.62
CA GLU A 117 -8.61 -2.11 -22.66
C GLU A 117 -8.11 -3.53 -22.99
N ASP A 118 -7.96 -3.86 -24.28
CA ASP A 118 -7.53 -5.19 -24.72
C ASP A 118 -6.08 -5.47 -24.29
N SER A 119 -5.20 -4.48 -24.44
CA SER A 119 -3.81 -4.54 -24.01
C SER A 119 -3.70 -4.59 -22.49
N ALA A 120 -4.54 -3.82 -21.79
CA ALA A 120 -4.60 -3.83 -20.33
C ALA A 120 -5.09 -5.17 -19.75
N ALA A 121 -6.04 -5.83 -20.40
CA ALA A 121 -6.57 -7.12 -19.95
C ALA A 121 -5.61 -8.31 -20.16
N ASN A 122 -4.60 -8.16 -21.03
CA ASN A 122 -3.65 -9.21 -21.42
C ASN A 122 -2.26 -9.06 -20.77
N THR A 123 -2.11 -8.15 -19.79
CA THR A 123 -0.88 -7.96 -19.02
C THR A 123 -0.81 -8.91 -17.82
#